data_AF-A0A328EC34-F1
#
_entry.id   AF-A0A328EC34-F1
#
_cell.length_a   1.000
_cell.length_b   1.000
_cell.length_c   1.000
_cell.angle_alpha   90.00
_cell.angle_beta   90.00
_cell.angle_gamma   90.00
#
_symmetry.space_group_name_H-M   'P 1'
#
loop_
_entity.id
_entity.type
_entity.pdbx_description
1 polymer ?
#
loop_
_entity_poly.entity_id
_entity_poly.type
_entity_poly.pdbx_seq_one_letter_code
_entity_poly.pdbx_strand_id
1 'polypeptide(L)'
;MPQYNTNIQNRKLKKQILNFFSRLGFGAGKLPFSGRLILVMAFLLFVSLFMPWLEITSSTNGVQTFGPFSRYLGFIGYGILVSVIIVPFFLLSHTKKEQIRAYVPFRLSDTQAVVFVSTMILVAIMQIIFLSPAYNVFGATEFKSGFPLAGASVVCMIICGFFLSKRVKIQNTESYYLDKQMKENLGEYKNIIHPDAHQENERKKQNMSLPF
;
A
#
# COMPACT_ATOMS: atom_id res chain seq x y z
N MET A 1 36.60 2.32 29.68
CA MET A 1 36.41 1.91 28.26
C MET A 1 34.98 1.59 27.78
N PRO A 2 33.90 1.46 28.60
CA PRO A 2 32.57 1.15 28.06
C PRO A 2 31.86 2.34 27.37
N GLN A 3 32.16 3.58 27.77
CA GLN A 3 31.56 4.81 27.19
C GLN A 3 31.95 5.10 25.74
N TYR A 4 33.10 4.64 25.27
CA TYR A 4 33.54 4.87 23.89
C TYR A 4 32.79 3.96 22.91
N ASN A 5 32.51 2.71 23.31
CA ASN A 5 31.81 1.74 22.49
C ASN A 5 30.31 2.06 22.35
N THR A 6 29.67 2.57 23.42
CA THR A 6 28.27 3.03 23.37
C THR A 6 28.08 4.27 22.49
N ASN A 7 29.02 5.21 22.49
CA ASN A 7 28.96 6.38 21.62
C ASN A 7 29.14 6.03 20.12
N ILE A 8 29.96 5.04 19.79
CA ILE A 8 30.11 4.56 18.40
C ILE A 8 28.84 3.84 17.93
N GLN A 9 28.25 2.99 18.77
CA GLN A 9 26.97 2.34 18.46
C GLN A 9 25.85 3.36 18.25
N ASN A 10 25.73 4.37 19.11
CA ASN A 10 24.75 5.45 18.96
C ASN A 10 24.96 6.26 17.67
N ARG A 11 26.22 6.51 17.25
CA ARG A 11 26.52 7.16 15.96
C ARG A 11 26.16 6.28 14.77
N LYS A 12 26.45 4.97 14.82
CA LYS A 12 26.05 4.02 13.76
C LYS A 12 24.52 3.92 13.64
N LEU A 13 23.82 3.86 14.77
CA LEU A 13 22.36 3.77 14.82
C LEU A 13 21.70 5.06 14.31
N LYS A 14 22.18 6.24 14.74
CA LYS A 14 21.77 7.53 14.16
C LYS A 14 22.00 7.59 12.64
N LYS A 15 23.17 7.15 12.16
CA LYS A 15 23.48 7.13 10.73
C LYS A 15 22.60 6.15 9.94
N GLN A 16 22.27 5.00 10.52
CA GLN A 16 21.33 4.04 9.94
C GLN A 16 19.91 4.61 9.87
N ILE A 17 19.43 5.26 10.93
CA ILE A 17 18.13 5.94 10.97
C ILE A 17 18.07 7.08 9.95
N LEU A 18 19.11 7.93 9.89
CA LEU A 18 19.16 9.04 8.95
C LEU A 18 19.19 8.55 7.49
N ASN A 19 19.95 7.48 7.22
CA ASN A 19 19.96 6.83 5.91
C ASN A 19 18.64 6.14 5.59
N PHE A 20 17.92 5.64 6.59
CA PHE A 20 16.59 5.06 6.40
C PHE A 20 15.57 6.15 6.03
N PHE A 21 15.54 7.26 6.75
CA PHE A 21 14.67 8.40 6.43
C PHE A 21 15.00 9.05 5.08
N SER A 22 16.29 9.23 4.75
CA SER A 22 16.67 9.76 3.44
C SER A 22 16.23 8.81 2.32
N ARG A 23 16.37 7.49 2.50
CA ARG A 23 15.87 6.48 1.55
C ARG A 23 14.35 6.46 1.44
N LEU A 24 13.60 6.66 2.54
CA LEU A 24 12.15 6.81 2.52
C LEU A 24 11.73 8.06 1.73
N GLY A 25 12.42 9.20 1.94
CA GLY A 25 12.16 10.45 1.23
C GLY A 25 12.45 10.36 -0.28
N PHE A 26 13.58 9.76 -0.66
CA PHE A 26 13.90 9.48 -2.07
C PHE A 26 12.93 8.48 -2.71
N GLY A 27 12.49 7.45 -1.96
CA GLY A 27 11.48 6.49 -2.41
C GLY A 27 10.12 7.17 -2.62
N ALA A 28 9.72 8.06 -1.72
CA ALA A 28 8.48 8.82 -1.82
C ALA A 28 8.45 9.74 -3.04
N GLY A 29 9.59 10.37 -3.37
CA GLY A 29 9.73 11.23 -4.55
C GLY A 29 9.60 10.48 -5.88
N LYS A 30 9.99 9.20 -5.95
CA LYS A 30 9.90 8.38 -7.17
C LYS A 30 8.52 7.76 -7.42
N LEU A 31 7.59 7.89 -6.47
CA LEU A 31 6.25 7.34 -6.62
C LEU A 31 5.42 8.17 -7.61
N PRO A 32 4.51 7.51 -8.36
CA PRO A 32 3.47 8.22 -9.12
C PRO A 32 2.59 9.04 -8.18
N PHE A 33 1.93 10.06 -8.72
CA PHE A 33 1.09 10.99 -7.95
C PHE A 33 0.10 10.30 -7.02
N SER A 34 -0.54 9.21 -7.47
CA SER A 34 -1.44 8.40 -6.63
C SER A 34 -0.76 7.79 -5.42
N GLY A 35 0.49 7.33 -5.54
CA GLY A 35 1.28 6.82 -4.41
C GLY A 35 1.64 7.92 -3.41
N ARG A 36 1.96 9.13 -3.89
CA ARG A 36 2.23 10.29 -3.02
C ARG A 36 0.99 10.71 -2.25
N LEU A 37 -0.18 10.73 -2.91
CA LEU A 37 -1.46 11.01 -2.26
C LEU A 37 -1.78 9.99 -1.16
N ILE A 38 -1.52 8.70 -1.38
CA ILE A 38 -1.72 7.68 -0.34
C ILE A 38 -0.85 7.96 0.89
N LEU A 39 0.41 8.40 0.72
CA LEU A 39 1.26 8.77 1.85
C LEU A 39 0.73 9.98 2.62
N VAL A 40 0.23 11.01 1.91
CA VAL A 40 -0.39 12.18 2.53
C VAL A 40 -1.65 11.78 3.30
N MET A 41 -2.49 10.93 2.72
CA MET A 41 -3.71 10.45 3.38
C MET A 41 -3.42 9.51 4.56
N ALA A 42 -2.36 8.70 4.48
CA ALA A 42 -1.90 7.90 5.61
C ALA A 42 -1.39 8.79 6.76
N PHE A 43 -0.74 9.91 6.45
CA PHE A 43 -0.35 10.91 7.43
C PHE A 43 -1.56 11.64 8.03
N LEU A 44 -2.56 12.01 7.23
CA LEU A 44 -3.81 12.58 7.74
C LEU A 44 -4.58 11.60 8.62
N LEU A 45 -4.61 10.32 8.26
CA LEU A 45 -5.17 9.26 9.09
C LEU A 45 -4.40 9.12 10.42
N PHE A 46 -3.08 9.25 10.41
CA PHE A 46 -2.27 9.29 11.63
C PHE A 46 -2.64 10.48 12.52
N VAL A 47 -2.76 11.69 11.95
CA VAL A 47 -3.17 12.90 12.69
C VAL A 47 -4.56 12.73 13.29
N SER A 48 -5.50 12.13 12.55
CA SER A 48 -6.85 11.82 13.03
C SER A 48 -6.85 10.95 14.29
N LEU A 49 -5.86 10.06 14.49
CA LEU A 49 -5.81 9.21 15.69
C LEU A 49 -5.64 9.98 17.00
N PHE A 50 -5.10 11.20 16.93
CA PHE A 50 -4.89 12.06 18.10
C PHE A 50 -6.00 13.09 18.29
N MET A 51 -7.02 13.08 17.43
CA MET A 51 -8.18 13.95 17.53
C MET A 51 -9.34 13.23 18.23
N PRO A 52 -10.28 13.97 18.86
CA PRO A 52 -11.51 13.38 19.39
C PRO A 52 -12.36 12.81 18.23
N TRP A 53 -12.85 11.59 18.42
CA TRP A 53 -13.68 10.89 17.43
C TRP A 53 -15.14 10.92 17.83
N LEU A 54 -15.42 10.75 19.12
CA LEU A 54 -16.76 10.65 19.67
C LEU A 54 -16.89 11.62 20.84
N GLU A 55 -18.03 12.28 20.96
CA GLU A 55 -18.44 12.99 22.16
C GLU A 55 -19.71 12.32 22.69
N ILE A 56 -19.75 12.06 24.00
CA ILE A 56 -20.93 11.55 24.70
C ILE A 56 -21.33 12.59 25.72
N THR A 57 -22.56 13.09 25.60
CA THR A 57 -23.17 14.00 26.56
C THR A 57 -24.01 13.17 27.53
N SER A 58 -23.75 13.31 28.82
CA SER A 58 -24.54 12.64 29.86
C SER A 58 -25.10 13.66 30.83
N SER A 59 -26.35 13.46 31.25
CA SER A 59 -27.03 14.30 32.25
C SER A 59 -26.25 14.40 33.57
N THR A 60 -25.52 13.35 33.94
CA THR A 60 -24.78 13.27 35.22
C THR A 60 -23.30 13.67 35.12
N ASN A 61 -22.65 13.42 33.98
CA ASN A 61 -21.20 13.56 33.83
C ASN A 61 -20.77 14.68 32.87
N GLY A 62 -21.73 15.46 32.36
CA GLY A 62 -21.46 16.51 31.37
C GLY A 62 -21.01 15.96 30.02
N VAL A 63 -20.22 16.74 29.29
CA VAL A 63 -19.71 16.41 27.96
C VAL A 63 -18.36 15.70 28.08
N GLN A 64 -18.27 14.47 27.58
CA GLN A 64 -17.03 13.70 27.56
C GLN A 64 -16.63 13.38 26.12
N THR A 65 -15.35 13.61 25.79
CA THR A 65 -14.79 13.30 24.48
C THR A 65 -13.91 12.06 24.53
N PHE A 66 -14.02 11.23 23.50
CA PHE A 66 -13.32 9.96 23.39
C PHE A 66 -12.56 9.90 22.06
N GLY A 67 -11.28 9.54 22.18
CA GLY A 67 -10.42 9.21 21.05
C GLY A 67 -10.56 7.75 20.63
N PRO A 68 -9.93 7.37 19.50
CA PRO A 68 -10.02 6.04 18.89
C PRO A 68 -9.38 4.92 19.74
N PHE A 69 -8.61 5.26 20.76
CA PHE A 69 -8.02 4.31 21.71
C PHE A 69 -8.92 4.02 22.92
N SER A 70 -10.15 4.54 22.93
CA SER A 70 -11.10 4.32 24.02
C SER A 70 -11.80 2.97 23.92
N ARG A 71 -12.25 2.45 25.09
CA ARG A 71 -13.13 1.27 25.18
C ARG A 71 -14.41 1.45 24.38
N TYR A 72 -14.96 2.65 24.34
CA TYR A 72 -16.23 2.94 23.65
C TYR A 72 -16.14 2.66 22.14
N LEU A 73 -14.96 2.86 21.55
CA LEU A 73 -14.66 2.59 20.15
C LEU A 73 -13.96 1.23 19.94
N GLY A 74 -13.99 0.34 20.94
CA GLY A 74 -13.43 -1.01 20.83
C GLY A 74 -11.93 -1.06 20.61
N PHE A 75 -11.20 -0.02 21.02
CA PHE A 75 -9.74 0.08 20.86
C PHE A 75 -9.25 0.03 19.40
N ILE A 76 -10.10 0.40 18.44
CA ILE A 76 -9.81 0.41 17.00
C ILE A 76 -8.55 1.21 16.63
N GLY A 77 -8.22 2.25 17.40
CA GLY A 77 -7.06 3.10 17.17
C GLY A 77 -5.74 2.33 17.07
N TYR A 78 -5.58 1.23 17.82
CA TYR A 78 -4.36 0.41 17.73
C TYR A 78 -4.26 -0.33 16.39
N GLY A 79 -5.37 -0.86 15.87
CA GLY A 79 -5.40 -1.53 14.56
C GLY A 79 -5.10 -0.56 13.42
N ILE A 80 -5.62 0.67 13.51
CA ILE A 80 -5.36 1.73 12.54
C ILE A 80 -3.89 2.17 12.63
N LEU A 81 -3.34 2.31 13.83
CA LEU A 81 -1.93 2.71 14.03
C LEU A 81 -0.97 1.71 13.39
N VAL A 82 -1.20 0.41 13.58
CA VAL A 82 -0.43 -0.65 12.91
C VAL A 82 -0.54 -0.54 11.40
N SER A 83 -1.75 -0.30 10.89
CA SER A 83 -2.00 -0.18 9.45
C SER A 83 -1.32 1.04 8.81
N VAL A 84 -1.28 2.17 9.53
CA VAL A 84 -0.58 3.39 9.12
C VAL A 84 0.93 3.16 8.95
N ILE A 85 1.53 2.22 9.67
CA ILE A 85 2.94 1.85 9.52
C ILE A 85 3.12 0.90 8.33
N ILE A 86 2.20 -0.05 8.17
CA ILE A 86 2.25 -1.08 7.13
C ILE A 86 2.02 -0.51 5.71
N VAL A 87 1.10 0.44 5.55
CA VAL A 87 0.75 1.02 4.24
C VAL A 87 1.96 1.69 3.56
N PRO A 88 2.70 2.62 4.21
CA PRO A 88 3.93 3.19 3.67
C PRO A 88 5.00 2.14 3.38
N PHE A 89 5.10 1.09 4.20
CA PHE A 89 6.06 0.01 3.98
C PHE A 89 5.79 -0.73 2.66
N PHE A 90 4.54 -1.15 2.40
CA PHE A 90 4.18 -1.77 1.12
C PHE A 90 4.40 -0.84 -0.07
N LEU A 91 4.04 0.43 0.11
CA LEU A 91 4.09 1.42 -0.96
C LEU A 91 5.54 1.76 -1.35
N LEU A 92 6.45 1.82 -0.38
CA LEU A 92 7.87 2.08 -0.61
C LEU A 92 8.66 0.81 -0.98
N SER A 93 8.22 -0.37 -0.56
CA SER A 93 8.79 -1.66 -0.99
C SER A 93 8.67 -1.87 -2.50
N HIS A 94 7.58 -1.36 -3.11
CA HIS A 94 7.36 -1.45 -4.55
C HIS A 94 8.44 -0.74 -5.39
N THR A 95 9.12 0.28 -4.84
CA THR A 95 10.16 1.06 -5.54
C THR A 95 11.49 0.32 -5.75
N LYS A 96 11.71 -0.83 -5.07
CA LYS A 96 12.95 -1.61 -5.18
C LYS A 96 12.81 -2.93 -5.94
N LYS A 97 11.58 -3.41 -6.17
CA LYS A 97 11.34 -4.75 -6.74
C LYS A 97 11.39 -4.82 -8.27
N GLU A 98 11.69 -3.72 -8.97
CA GLU A 98 11.73 -3.72 -10.44
C GLU A 98 12.85 -4.61 -11.03
N GLN A 99 13.89 -4.99 -10.27
CA GLN A 99 15.00 -5.81 -10.79
C GLN A 99 14.85 -7.34 -10.62
N ILE A 100 13.83 -7.86 -9.92
CA ILE A 100 13.69 -9.32 -9.62
C ILE A 100 12.30 -9.86 -10.06
N ARG A 101 11.57 -9.09 -10.88
CA ARG A 101 10.13 -9.25 -11.11
C ARG A 101 9.73 -10.25 -12.21
N ALA A 102 10.56 -11.21 -12.61
CA ALA A 102 10.25 -12.07 -13.76
C ALA A 102 9.63 -13.46 -13.45
N TYR A 103 9.66 -14.01 -12.22
CA TYR A 103 9.49 -15.48 -12.04
C TYR A 103 8.45 -16.02 -11.02
N VAL A 104 7.34 -15.33 -10.68
CA VAL A 104 6.37 -15.89 -9.70
C VAL A 104 4.91 -15.65 -10.11
N PRO A 105 4.04 -16.69 -10.18
CA PRO A 105 2.69 -16.61 -10.74
C PRO A 105 1.59 -16.10 -9.78
N PHE A 106 1.78 -16.15 -8.46
CA PHE A 106 0.88 -15.51 -7.49
C PHE A 106 1.52 -14.22 -6.98
N ARG A 107 0.99 -13.07 -7.41
CA ARG A 107 1.49 -11.75 -7.00
C ARG A 107 0.32 -10.90 -6.52
N LEU A 108 0.11 -10.88 -5.21
CA LEU A 108 -0.64 -9.79 -4.60
C LEU A 108 0.20 -8.53 -4.86
N SER A 109 -0.23 -7.68 -5.80
CA SER A 109 0.55 -6.47 -6.09
C SER A 109 0.63 -5.67 -4.80
N ASP A 110 1.78 -5.06 -4.46
CA ASP A 110 1.88 -4.29 -3.21
C ASP A 110 0.79 -3.19 -3.18
N THR A 111 0.25 -2.80 -4.35
CA THR A 111 -0.92 -1.94 -4.50
C THR A 111 -2.26 -2.59 -4.10
N GLN A 112 -2.48 -3.85 -4.46
CA GLN A 112 -3.65 -4.61 -3.99
C GLN A 112 -3.62 -4.80 -2.47
N ALA A 113 -2.42 -4.96 -1.88
CA ALA A 113 -2.25 -5.03 -0.43
C ALA A 113 -2.66 -3.70 0.24
N VAL A 114 -2.26 -2.56 -0.32
CA VAL A 114 -2.67 -1.23 0.16
C VAL A 114 -4.19 -1.06 0.11
N VAL A 115 -4.84 -1.45 -1.01
CA VAL A 115 -6.30 -1.39 -1.14
C VAL A 115 -6.97 -2.30 -0.11
N PHE A 116 -6.49 -3.54 0.05
CA PHE A 116 -7.02 -4.50 1.01
C PHE A 116 -6.95 -3.97 2.46
N VAL A 117 -5.79 -3.48 2.88
CA VAL A 117 -5.59 -2.89 4.22
C VAL A 117 -6.49 -1.67 4.41
N SER A 118 -6.61 -0.81 3.40
CA SER A 118 -7.50 0.36 3.46
C SER A 118 -8.98 -0.04 3.59
N THR A 119 -9.41 -1.08 2.88
CA THR A 119 -10.77 -1.62 3.00
C THR A 119 -11.03 -2.23 4.38
N MET A 120 -10.04 -2.92 4.97
CA MET A 120 -10.16 -3.42 6.35
C MET A 120 -10.35 -2.28 7.36
N ILE A 121 -9.62 -1.17 7.21
CA ILE A 121 -9.83 0.03 8.04
C ILE A 121 -11.23 0.59 7.82
N LEU A 122 -11.70 0.67 6.57
CA LEU A 122 -13.04 1.18 6.26
C LEU A 122 -14.13 0.33 6.93
N VAL A 123 -14.03 -0.99 6.87
CA VAL A 123 -14.98 -1.91 7.54
C VAL A 123 -14.97 -1.68 9.04
N ALA A 124 -13.80 -1.51 9.66
CA ALA A 124 -13.70 -1.24 11.09
C ALA A 124 -14.31 0.13 11.46
N ILE A 125 -14.14 1.17 10.62
CA ILE A 125 -14.81 2.47 10.82
C ILE A 125 -16.33 2.34 10.65
N MET A 126 -16.80 1.60 9.65
CA MET A 126 -18.23 1.36 9.45
C MET A 126 -18.84 0.59 10.62
N GLN A 127 -18.11 -0.37 11.18
CA GLN A 127 -18.52 -1.08 12.38
C GLN A 127 -18.74 -0.12 13.56
N ILE A 128 -18.00 0.98 13.68
CA ILE A 128 -18.30 2.00 14.71
C ILE A 128 -19.66 2.63 14.47
N ILE A 129 -19.96 3.01 13.23
CA ILE A 129 -21.24 3.66 12.86
C ILE A 129 -22.42 2.73 13.18
N PHE A 130 -22.27 1.43 12.90
CA PHE A 130 -23.35 0.46 13.05
C PHE A 130 -23.43 -0.22 14.44
N LEU A 131 -22.31 -0.34 15.16
CA LEU A 131 -22.19 -1.20 16.35
C LEU A 131 -21.78 -0.45 17.62
N SER A 132 -21.04 0.65 17.52
CA SER A 132 -20.55 1.43 18.66
C SER A 132 -21.50 2.61 18.87
N PRO A 133 -21.66 3.13 20.08
CA PRO A 133 -22.77 3.06 21.03
C PRO A 133 -24.22 3.38 20.56
N ALA A 134 -24.48 3.44 19.25
CA ALA A 134 -25.78 3.82 18.66
C ALA A 134 -26.96 3.04 19.26
N TYR A 135 -26.80 1.75 19.58
CA TYR A 135 -27.89 0.97 20.18
C TYR A 135 -28.21 1.25 21.66
N ASN A 136 -27.39 2.01 22.39
CA ASN A 136 -27.67 2.31 23.81
C ASN A 136 -27.93 3.79 24.11
N VAL A 137 -27.55 4.75 23.24
CA VAL A 137 -27.68 6.19 23.52
C VAL A 137 -28.00 6.98 22.24
N PHE A 138 -29.15 6.75 21.62
CA PHE A 138 -29.56 7.38 20.34
C PHE A 138 -29.77 8.91 20.36
N GLY A 139 -29.41 9.62 21.44
CA GLY A 139 -29.69 11.06 21.58
C GLY A 139 -28.55 11.92 22.12
N ALA A 140 -27.39 11.34 22.46
CA ALA A 140 -26.34 12.09 23.15
C ALA A 140 -24.92 11.80 22.65
N THR A 141 -24.77 11.19 21.48
CA THR A 141 -23.47 10.88 20.87
C THR A 141 -23.27 11.68 19.59
N GLU A 142 -22.21 12.49 19.54
CA GLU A 142 -21.81 13.26 18.36
C GLU A 142 -20.46 12.79 17.82
N PHE A 143 -20.32 12.68 16.50
CA PHE A 143 -19.03 12.45 15.86
C PHE A 143 -18.26 13.77 15.75
N LYS A 144 -17.04 13.80 16.28
CA LYS A 144 -16.14 14.96 16.21
C LYS A 144 -15.16 14.83 15.06
N SER A 145 -14.40 15.90 14.81
CA SER A 145 -13.56 16.11 13.62
C SER A 145 -12.58 14.97 13.29
N GLY A 146 -12.11 14.19 14.27
CA GLY A 146 -11.23 13.06 14.02
C GLY A 146 -11.89 11.95 13.21
N PHE A 147 -13.18 11.68 13.45
CA PHE A 147 -13.92 10.60 12.80
C PHE A 147 -14.15 10.80 11.29
N PRO A 148 -14.72 11.93 10.81
CA PRO A 148 -14.88 12.18 9.38
C PRO A 148 -13.52 12.34 8.68
N LEU A 149 -12.49 12.86 9.37
CA LEU A 149 -11.13 12.93 8.82
C LEU A 149 -10.55 11.54 8.56
N ALA A 150 -10.75 10.58 9.49
CA ALA A 150 -10.36 9.19 9.28
C ALA A 150 -11.09 8.56 8.09
N GLY A 151 -12.42 8.71 8.05
CA GLY A 151 -13.26 8.18 6.97
C GLY A 151 -12.85 8.73 5.60
N ALA A 152 -12.71 10.06 5.48
CA ALA A 152 -12.29 10.72 4.24
C ALA A 152 -10.90 10.26 3.78
N SER A 153 -9.95 10.15 4.71
CA SER A 153 -8.59 9.69 4.42
C SER A 153 -8.59 8.27 3.86
N VAL A 154 -9.36 7.36 4.46
CA VAL A 154 -9.45 5.95 4.05
C VAL A 154 -10.12 5.80 2.69
N VAL A 155 -11.23 6.51 2.44
CA VAL A 155 -11.91 6.50 1.14
C VAL A 155 -10.97 7.02 0.05
N CYS A 156 -10.25 8.11 0.32
CA CYS A 156 -9.27 8.66 -0.62
C CYS A 156 -8.12 7.67 -0.90
N MET A 157 -7.63 6.96 0.12
CA MET A 157 -6.61 5.91 -0.05
C MET A 157 -7.09 4.75 -0.92
N ILE A 158 -8.34 4.31 -0.77
CA ILE A 158 -8.93 3.25 -1.61
C ILE A 158 -8.99 3.69 -3.07
N ILE A 159 -9.49 4.90 -3.34
CA ILE A 159 -9.59 5.46 -4.69
C ILE A 159 -8.19 5.59 -5.31
N CYS A 160 -7.24 6.17 -4.58
CA CYS A 160 -5.87 6.33 -5.05
C CYS A 160 -5.18 4.97 -5.27
N GLY A 161 -5.43 3.99 -4.40
CA GLY A 161 -4.93 2.63 -4.51
C GLY A 161 -5.48 1.92 -5.76
N PHE A 162 -6.75 2.11 -6.07
CA PHE A 162 -7.36 1.60 -7.29
C PHE A 162 -6.70 2.20 -8.56
N PHE A 163 -6.50 3.52 -8.61
CA PHE A 163 -5.81 4.18 -9.72
C PHE A 163 -4.35 3.74 -9.84
N LEU A 164 -3.66 3.57 -8.72
CA LEU A 164 -2.31 3.03 -8.71
C LEU A 164 -2.28 1.60 -9.27
N SER A 165 -3.26 0.76 -8.90
CA SER A 165 -3.34 -0.62 -9.38
C SER A 165 -3.61 -0.68 -10.88
N LYS A 166 -4.46 0.21 -11.41
CA LYS A 166 -4.69 0.33 -12.85
C LYS A 166 -3.42 0.72 -13.59
N ARG A 167 -2.68 1.72 -13.10
CA ARG A 167 -1.41 2.14 -13.73
C ARG A 167 -0.36 1.03 -13.74
N VAL A 168 -0.20 0.32 -12.63
CA VAL A 168 0.74 -0.82 -12.54
C VAL A 168 0.34 -1.93 -13.51
N LYS A 169 -0.97 -2.22 -13.66
CA LYS A 169 -1.43 -3.22 -14.61
C LYS A 169 -1.10 -2.83 -16.06
N ILE A 170 -1.32 -1.56 -16.43
CA ILE A 170 -1.02 -1.05 -17.78
C ILE A 170 0.49 -1.15 -18.05
N GLN A 171 1.33 -0.64 -17.14
CA GLN A 171 2.78 -0.66 -17.30
C GLN A 171 3.35 -2.09 -17.42
N ASN A 172 2.86 -3.03 -16.62
CA ASN A 172 3.28 -4.43 -16.72
C ASN A 172 2.84 -5.07 -18.04
N THR A 173 1.68 -4.68 -18.56
CA THR A 173 1.14 -5.20 -19.82
C THR A 173 1.95 -4.66 -21.00
N GLU A 174 2.25 -3.36 -21.03
CA GLU A 174 3.12 -2.73 -22.02
C GLU A 174 4.53 -3.35 -22.00
N SER A 175 5.10 -3.56 -20.82
CA SER A 175 6.42 -4.21 -20.67
C SER A 175 6.41 -5.64 -21.22
N TYR A 176 5.33 -6.40 -20.97
CA TYR A 176 5.17 -7.75 -21.50
C TYR A 176 5.08 -7.76 -23.04
N TYR A 177 4.34 -6.82 -23.64
CA TYR A 177 4.26 -6.69 -25.09
C TYR A 177 5.60 -6.29 -25.70
N LEU A 178 6.32 -5.35 -25.09
CA LEU A 178 7.66 -4.95 -25.53
C LEU A 178 8.66 -6.10 -25.44
N ASP A 179 8.68 -6.86 -24.34
CA ASP A 179 9.54 -8.05 -24.19
C ASP A 179 9.21 -9.11 -25.24
N LYS A 180 7.92 -9.34 -25.53
CA LYS A 180 7.49 -10.28 -26.54
C LYS A 180 7.92 -9.83 -27.95
N GLN A 181 7.70 -8.56 -28.28
CA GLN A 181 8.07 -7.98 -29.57
C GLN A 181 9.60 -7.97 -29.76
N MET A 182 10.36 -7.65 -28.71
CA MET A 182 11.82 -7.68 -28.75
C MET A 182 12.33 -9.12 -28.97
N LYS A 183 11.71 -10.11 -28.34
CA LYS A 183 12.05 -11.53 -28.51
C LYS A 183 11.68 -12.06 -29.90
N GLU A 184 10.56 -11.62 -30.48
CA GLU A 184 10.17 -11.92 -31.87
C GLU A 184 11.17 -11.33 -32.87
N ASN A 185 11.52 -10.04 -32.71
CA ASN A 185 12.51 -9.37 -33.54
C ASN A 185 13.89 -10.05 -33.44
N LEU A 186 14.35 -10.39 -32.22
CA LEU A 186 15.59 -11.16 -32.01
C LEU A 186 15.54 -12.55 -32.68
N GLY A 187 14.36 -13.17 -32.74
CA GLY A 187 14.12 -14.39 -33.48
C GLY A 187 14.29 -14.20 -34.99
N GLU A 188 13.73 -13.13 -35.56
CA GLU A 188 13.93 -12.77 -36.97
C GLU A 188 15.40 -12.49 -37.30
N TYR A 189 16.11 -11.69 -36.50
CA TYR A 189 17.53 -11.44 -36.72
C TYR A 189 18.37 -12.71 -36.64
N LYS A 190 18.08 -13.61 -35.68
CA LYS A 190 18.74 -14.91 -35.59
C LYS A 190 18.50 -15.76 -36.84
N ASN A 191 17.28 -15.71 -37.37
CA ASN A 191 16.88 -16.42 -38.59
C ASN A 191 17.55 -15.86 -39.87
N ILE A 192 17.87 -14.56 -39.90
CA ILE A 192 18.61 -13.93 -41.02
C ILE A 192 20.10 -14.28 -40.97
N ILE A 193 20.70 -14.34 -39.76
CA ILE A 193 22.14 -14.61 -39.57
C ILE A 193 22.46 -16.11 -39.71
N HIS A 194 21.53 -16.99 -39.32
CA HIS A 194 21.66 -18.44 -39.40
C HIS A 194 20.49 -19.07 -40.17
N PRO A 195 20.51 -19.04 -41.51
CA PRO A 195 19.40 -19.54 -42.34
C PRO A 195 19.14 -21.05 -42.17
N ASP A 196 20.17 -21.84 -41.84
CA ASP A 196 20.05 -23.29 -41.64
C ASP A 196 19.19 -23.63 -40.39
N ALA A 197 19.21 -22.78 -39.37
CA ALA A 197 18.39 -22.93 -38.17
C ALA A 197 16.90 -22.63 -38.43
N HIS A 198 16.59 -21.88 -39.50
CA HIS A 198 15.22 -21.57 -39.91
C HIS A 198 14.53 -22.81 -40.51
N GLN A 199 15.24 -23.57 -41.34
CA GLN A 199 14.70 -24.81 -41.92
C GLN A 199 14.46 -25.89 -40.86
N GLU A 200 15.28 -25.95 -39.82
CA GLU A 200 15.09 -26.90 -38.71
C GLU A 200 13.91 -26.51 -37.80
N ASN A 201 13.69 -25.22 -37.54
CA ASN A 201 12.56 -24.73 -36.76
C ASN A 201 11.21 -24.85 -37.48
N GLU A 202 11.16 -24.62 -38.80
CA GLU A 202 9.98 -24.86 -39.63
C GLU A 202 9.58 -26.35 -39.62
N ARG A 203 10.56 -27.26 -39.78
CA ARG A 203 10.35 -28.71 -39.70
C ARG A 203 9.84 -29.15 -38.31
N LYS A 204 10.34 -28.55 -37.23
CA LYS A 204 9.86 -28.82 -35.86
C LYS A 204 8.45 -28.29 -35.62
N LYS A 205 8.06 -27.14 -36.20
CA LYS A 205 6.68 -26.63 -36.10
C LYS A 205 5.68 -27.46 -36.90
N GLN A 206 6.03 -27.91 -38.11
CA GLN A 206 5.21 -28.86 -38.89
C GLN A 206 5.05 -30.21 -38.18
N ASN A 207 6.06 -30.67 -37.45
CA ASN A 207 5.97 -31.90 -36.65
C ASN A 207 5.22 -31.74 -35.32
N MET A 208 4.84 -30.53 -34.92
CA MET A 208 4.07 -30.26 -33.69
C MET A 208 2.61 -29.89 -33.93
N SER A 209 2.16 -29.75 -35.19
CA SER A 209 0.73 -29.79 -35.50
C SER A 209 0.27 -31.23 -35.40
N LEU A 210 -0.50 -31.55 -34.35
CA LEU A 210 -1.21 -32.82 -34.24
C LEU A 210 -2.06 -33.05 -35.52
N PRO A 211 -2.15 -34.29 -36.03
CA PRO A 211 -3.08 -34.61 -37.10
C PRO A 211 -4.51 -34.30 -36.62
N PHE A 212 -5.31 -33.74 -37.53
CA PHE A 212 -6.72 -33.40 -37.33
C PHE A 212 -7.53 -34.54 -36.72
#